data_AF-A0A0R1J8H3-F1
#
_entry.id   AF-A0A0R1J8H3-F1
#
_cell.length_a   1.000
_cell.length_b   1.000
_cell.length_c   1.000
_cell.angle_alpha   90.00
_cell.angle_beta   90.00
_cell.angle_gamma   90.00
#
_symmetry.space_group_name_H-M   'P 1'
#
loop_
_entity.id
_entity.type
_entity.pdbx_description
1 polymer ?
#
loop_
_entity_poly.entity_id
_entity_poly.type
_entity_poly.pdbx_seq_one_letter_code
_entity_poly.pdbx_strand_id
1 'polypeptide(L)'
;MPKKIYYSAMQHDKLIVPWQTDDRSILNILKRYHDVVLVKLKGDIKYSLDDLIDLGDLYVYKQQTLDDFMNEKTCGSVYLDSAFTLIDELEGYPIRNDFGPIYLATALAQKLKLSKKLSHILITAFITSLNHNLFDSLECFYQKDWDEFDKKFLNKLVEEPYQAPSFKDREVKVQFKKYTDYSLVAKAFQDLYQLNKIHEIKFSLANLQLKQSFELIQMALKMDNFFK
;
A
#
# COMPACT_ATOMS: atom_id res chain seq x y z
N MET A 1 22.72 -10.48 -12.66
CA MET A 1 22.35 -9.26 -13.41
C MET A 1 20.95 -8.84 -12.95
N PRO A 2 20.62 -7.54 -12.94
CA PRO A 2 19.32 -7.07 -12.48
C PRO A 2 18.22 -7.40 -13.49
N LYS A 3 17.06 -7.89 -13.00
CA LYS A 3 15.87 -8.10 -13.83
C LYS A 3 15.29 -6.73 -14.24
N LYS A 4 15.00 -6.54 -15.53
CA LYS A 4 14.29 -5.36 -16.07
C LYS A 4 12.79 -5.52 -15.85
N ILE A 5 12.12 -4.42 -15.53
CA ILE A 5 10.68 -4.38 -15.31
C ILE A 5 10.07 -3.56 -16.44
N TYR A 6 9.04 -4.12 -17.07
CA TYR A 6 8.22 -3.45 -18.05
C TYR A 6 6.82 -3.27 -17.47
N TYR A 7 6.19 -2.18 -17.85
CA TYR A 7 4.86 -1.79 -17.43
C TYR A 7 4.02 -1.51 -18.68
N SER A 8 2.74 -1.81 -18.58
CA SER A 8 1.72 -1.43 -19.56
C SER A 8 0.41 -1.19 -18.81
N ALA A 9 -0.61 -0.76 -19.55
CA ALA A 9 -1.94 -0.50 -19.06
C ALA A 9 -2.95 -1.24 -19.94
N MET A 10 -3.94 -1.87 -19.32
CA MET A 10 -4.94 -2.68 -20.00
C MET A 10 -6.35 -2.13 -19.74
N GLN A 11 -7.19 -2.15 -20.77
CA GLN A 11 -8.59 -1.78 -20.71
C GLN A 11 -9.37 -2.75 -21.61
N HIS A 12 -10.47 -3.32 -21.14
CA HIS A 12 -11.25 -4.32 -21.89
C HIS A 12 -10.40 -5.46 -22.47
N ASP A 13 -9.52 -6.05 -21.64
CA ASP A 13 -8.60 -7.14 -22.01
C ASP A 13 -7.63 -6.84 -23.16
N LYS A 14 -7.39 -5.56 -23.44
CA LYS A 14 -6.44 -5.10 -24.46
C LYS A 14 -5.45 -4.11 -23.87
N LEU A 15 -4.18 -4.24 -24.25
CA LEU A 15 -3.18 -3.23 -23.95
C LEU A 15 -3.55 -1.95 -24.68
N ILE A 16 -3.68 -0.84 -23.94
CA ILE A 16 -3.98 0.48 -24.50
C ILE A 16 -2.71 1.30 -24.73
N VAL A 17 -1.58 0.83 -24.21
CA VAL A 17 -0.25 1.43 -24.42
C VAL A 17 0.81 0.35 -24.61
N PRO A 18 1.88 0.64 -25.38
CA PRO A 18 2.98 -0.29 -25.52
C PRO A 18 3.68 -0.52 -24.18
N TRP A 19 4.35 -1.67 -24.08
CA TRP A 19 5.24 -1.97 -22.97
C TRP A 19 6.37 -0.95 -22.86
N GLN A 20 6.60 -0.44 -21.65
CA GLN A 20 7.62 0.56 -21.38
C GLN A 20 8.26 0.36 -20.01
N THR A 21 9.47 0.87 -19.81
CA THR A 21 10.15 0.80 -18.50
C THR A 21 10.01 2.07 -17.67
N ASP A 22 9.46 3.14 -18.26
CA ASP A 22 9.15 4.37 -17.55
C ASP A 22 7.83 4.20 -16.78
N ASP A 23 7.93 4.10 -15.45
CA ASP A 23 6.78 3.96 -14.57
C ASP A 23 5.96 5.26 -14.45
N ARG A 24 6.57 6.44 -14.72
CA ARG A 24 5.89 7.73 -14.65
C ARG A 24 4.87 7.91 -15.77
N SER A 25 5.26 7.56 -17.00
CA SER A 25 4.36 7.54 -18.15
C SER A 25 3.12 6.67 -17.89
N ILE A 26 3.32 5.47 -17.32
CA ILE A 26 2.22 4.58 -16.93
C ILE A 26 1.35 5.17 -15.81
N LEU A 27 1.97 5.77 -14.79
CA LEU A 27 1.23 6.43 -13.73
C LEU A 27 0.33 7.55 -14.27
N ASN A 28 0.80 8.32 -15.26
CA ASN A 28 0.00 9.38 -15.88
C ASN A 28 -1.22 8.82 -16.63
N ILE A 29 -1.11 7.64 -17.22
CA ILE A 29 -2.24 6.95 -17.87
C ILE A 29 -3.24 6.52 -16.80
N LEU A 30 -2.78 5.88 -15.73
CA LEU A 30 -3.65 5.45 -14.62
C LEU A 30 -4.36 6.62 -13.93
N LYS A 31 -3.72 7.80 -13.86
CA LYS A 31 -4.32 9.05 -13.38
C LYS A 31 -5.45 9.57 -14.27
N ARG A 32 -5.34 9.38 -15.58
CA ARG A 32 -6.29 9.91 -16.57
C ARG A 32 -7.49 8.99 -16.79
N TYR A 33 -7.31 7.68 -16.64
CA TYR A 33 -8.33 6.69 -16.98
C TYR A 33 -8.65 5.80 -15.77
N HIS A 34 -9.92 5.81 -15.36
CA HIS A 34 -10.38 5.20 -14.11
C HIS A 34 -10.66 3.70 -14.18
N ASP A 35 -10.74 3.14 -15.38
CA ASP A 35 -11.04 1.73 -15.69
C ASP A 35 -9.84 0.99 -16.27
N VAL A 36 -8.65 1.58 -16.15
CA VAL A 36 -7.39 1.01 -16.65
C VAL A 36 -6.69 0.23 -15.55
N VAL A 37 -6.20 -0.95 -15.92
CA VAL A 37 -5.53 -1.92 -15.07
C VAL A 37 -4.03 -1.86 -15.31
N LEU A 38 -3.24 -1.81 -14.24
CA LEU A 38 -1.78 -1.91 -14.34
C LEU A 38 -1.37 -3.34 -14.73
N VAL A 39 -0.50 -3.44 -15.73
CA VAL A 39 0.15 -4.69 -16.11
C VAL A 39 1.65 -4.53 -15.96
N LYS A 40 2.30 -5.55 -15.40
CA LYS A 40 3.74 -5.60 -15.18
C LYS A 40 4.32 -6.89 -15.70
N LEU A 41 5.46 -6.79 -16.37
CA LEU A 41 6.25 -7.90 -16.84
C LEU A 41 7.65 -7.80 -16.24
N LYS A 42 8.21 -8.91 -15.75
CA LYS A 42 9.54 -8.94 -15.14
C LYS A 42 10.44 -9.90 -15.90
N GLY A 43 11.62 -9.45 -16.32
CA GLY A 43 12.48 -10.22 -17.21
C GLY A 43 13.97 -9.98 -17.05
N ASP A 44 14.81 -10.82 -17.65
CA ASP A 44 16.25 -10.55 -17.80
C ASP A 44 16.48 -9.67 -19.05
N ILE A 45 17.49 -8.80 -19.01
CA ILE A 45 17.88 -7.94 -20.14
C ILE A 45 18.34 -8.74 -21.37
N LYS A 46 18.68 -10.02 -21.20
CA LYS A 46 19.12 -10.91 -22.29
C LYS A 46 17.99 -11.38 -23.21
N TYR A 47 16.75 -11.36 -22.73
CA TYR A 47 15.59 -11.81 -23.50
C TYR A 47 14.89 -10.62 -24.15
N SER A 48 14.39 -10.81 -25.37
CA SER A 48 13.55 -9.79 -26.01
C SER A 48 12.21 -9.64 -25.25
N LEU A 49 11.48 -8.56 -25.49
CA LEU A 49 10.17 -8.37 -24.86
C LEU A 49 9.19 -9.50 -25.19
N ASP A 50 9.22 -9.98 -26.43
CA ASP A 50 8.35 -11.07 -26.90
C ASP A 50 8.70 -12.38 -26.17
N ASP A 51 9.99 -12.71 -26.05
CA ASP A 51 10.44 -13.87 -25.26
C ASP A 51 10.01 -13.77 -23.79
N LEU A 52 9.99 -12.56 -23.22
CA LEU A 52 9.58 -12.35 -21.82
C LEU A 52 8.09 -12.58 -21.61
N ILE A 53 7.25 -12.26 -22.61
CA ILE A 53 5.82 -12.56 -22.58
C ILE A 53 5.63 -14.09 -22.56
N ASP A 54 6.38 -14.81 -23.40
CA ASP A 54 6.33 -16.28 -23.49
C ASP A 54 6.87 -16.97 -22.23
N LEU A 55 7.86 -16.36 -21.56
CA LEU A 55 8.43 -16.87 -20.29
C LEU A 55 7.48 -16.75 -19.09
N GLY A 56 6.37 -16.00 -19.21
CA GLY A 56 5.22 -16.12 -18.29
C GLY A 56 5.28 -15.32 -16.99
N ASP A 57 6.22 -14.38 -16.81
CA ASP A 57 6.29 -13.52 -15.61
C ASP A 57 5.37 -12.27 -15.72
N LEU A 58 4.13 -12.48 -16.19
CA LEU A 58 3.11 -11.43 -16.39
C LEU A 58 2.22 -11.27 -15.14
N TYR A 59 2.12 -10.03 -14.65
CA TYR A 59 1.27 -9.67 -13.52
C TYR A 59 0.24 -8.64 -13.96
N VAL A 60 -1.04 -9.01 -13.85
CA VAL A 60 -2.17 -8.09 -14.00
C VAL A 60 -2.70 -7.76 -12.61
N TYR A 61 -2.79 -6.48 -12.27
CA TYR A 61 -3.21 -6.03 -10.94
C TYR A 61 -4.62 -5.47 -10.99
N LYS A 62 -5.62 -6.25 -10.55
CA LYS A 62 -6.99 -5.78 -10.41
C LYS A 62 -7.01 -4.55 -9.50
N GLN A 63 -7.43 -3.41 -10.05
CA GLN A 63 -7.48 -2.16 -9.32
C GLN A 63 -8.76 -2.10 -8.49
N GLN A 64 -8.63 -1.79 -7.20
CA GLN A 64 -9.76 -1.50 -6.32
C GLN A 64 -9.91 0.01 -6.19
N THR A 65 -11.14 0.50 -6.28
CA THR A 65 -11.48 1.90 -5.99
C THR A 65 -12.03 2.03 -4.57
N LEU A 66 -12.09 3.25 -4.03
CA LEU A 66 -12.71 3.49 -2.72
C LEU A 66 -14.19 3.11 -2.74
N ASP A 67 -14.93 3.43 -3.81
CA ASP A 67 -16.34 3.04 -3.94
C ASP A 67 -16.52 1.53 -3.91
N ASP A 68 -15.69 0.78 -4.65
CA ASP A 68 -15.75 -0.69 -4.65
C ASP A 68 -15.51 -1.24 -3.25
N PHE A 69 -14.50 -0.71 -2.55
CA PHE A 69 -14.17 -1.10 -1.18
C PHE A 69 -15.30 -0.79 -0.19
N MET A 70 -15.94 0.37 -0.33
CA MET A 70 -17.04 0.79 0.53
C MET A 70 -18.35 0.03 0.23
N ASN A 71 -18.56 -0.41 -1.02
CA ASN A 71 -19.72 -1.19 -1.41
C ASN A 71 -19.64 -2.66 -0.97
N GLU A 72 -18.43 -3.21 -0.77
CA GLU A 72 -18.22 -4.55 -0.20
C GLU A 72 -18.64 -4.66 1.29
N LYS A 73 -19.13 -3.57 1.91
CA LYS A 73 -19.51 -3.43 3.33
C LYS A 73 -20.60 -4.35 3.86
N THR A 74 -21.39 -4.97 3.00
CA THR A 74 -22.58 -5.73 3.41
C THR A 74 -22.33 -6.97 4.28
N CYS A 75 -21.07 -7.35 4.55
CA CYS A 75 -20.73 -8.62 5.21
C CYS A 75 -20.06 -8.52 6.60
N GLY A 76 -20.04 -7.37 7.28
CA GLY A 76 -19.44 -7.27 8.63
C GLY A 76 -17.91 -7.45 8.60
N SER A 77 -17.22 -6.55 7.91
CA SER A 77 -15.76 -6.61 7.74
C SER A 77 -15.03 -6.13 9.00
N VAL A 78 -14.30 -7.04 9.66
CA VAL A 78 -13.50 -6.72 10.87
C VAL A 78 -12.48 -5.59 10.62
N TYR A 79 -12.05 -5.40 9.37
CA TYR A 79 -11.12 -4.35 8.99
C TYR A 79 -11.79 -2.97 9.06
N LEU A 80 -13.04 -2.88 8.62
CA LEU A 80 -13.81 -1.65 8.72
C LEU A 80 -14.24 -1.37 10.15
N ASP A 81 -14.47 -2.39 10.97
CA ASP A 81 -14.67 -2.19 12.41
C ASP A 81 -13.44 -1.53 13.04
N SER A 82 -12.23 -1.99 12.71
CA SER A 82 -10.99 -1.33 13.14
C SER A 82 -10.88 0.10 12.61
N ALA A 83 -11.29 0.35 11.35
CA ALA A 83 -11.29 1.69 10.77
C ALA A 83 -12.23 2.64 11.52
N PHE A 84 -13.47 2.21 11.78
CA PHE A 84 -14.47 3.00 12.49
C PHE A 84 -14.07 3.22 13.95
N THR A 85 -13.57 2.20 14.64
CA THR A 85 -13.04 2.35 16.00
C THR A 85 -11.97 3.43 16.05
N LEU A 86 -11.04 3.45 15.08
CA LEU A 86 -10.01 4.47 15.02
C LEU A 86 -10.56 5.85 14.67
N ILE A 87 -11.53 5.95 13.76
CA ILE A 87 -12.20 7.23 13.45
C ILE A 87 -12.82 7.82 14.73
N ASP A 88 -13.53 7.01 15.50
CA ASP A 88 -14.15 7.42 16.76
C ASP A 88 -13.09 7.85 17.80
N GLU A 89 -11.98 7.10 17.93
CA GLU A 89 -10.85 7.46 18.81
C GLU A 89 -10.18 8.79 18.40
N LEU A 90 -10.21 9.13 17.10
CA LEU A 90 -9.61 10.33 16.54
C LEU A 90 -10.50 11.58 16.64
N GLU A 91 -11.82 11.45 16.87
CA GLU A 91 -12.72 12.60 17.06
C GLU A 91 -12.28 13.51 18.22
N GLY A 92 -11.56 12.96 19.20
CA GLY A 92 -10.97 13.71 20.32
C GLY A 92 -9.76 14.56 19.95
N TYR A 93 -9.24 14.47 18.71
CA TYR A 93 -8.02 15.14 18.26
C TYR A 93 -8.33 16.15 17.14
N PRO A 94 -7.59 17.26 17.04
CA PRO A 94 -7.78 18.27 16.00
C PRO A 94 -7.17 17.82 14.66
N ILE A 95 -7.65 16.71 14.13
CA ILE A 95 -7.22 16.17 12.84
C ILE A 95 -8.09 16.79 11.76
N ARG A 96 -7.50 17.12 10.61
CA ARG A 96 -8.29 17.43 9.41
C ARG A 96 -9.18 16.23 9.11
N ASN A 97 -10.43 16.45 8.71
CA ASN A 97 -11.44 15.42 8.38
C ASN A 97 -11.06 14.46 7.21
N ASP A 98 -9.78 14.33 6.89
CA ASP A 98 -9.27 13.41 5.88
C ASP A 98 -9.09 12.02 6.48
N PHE A 99 -10.15 11.22 6.40
CA PHE A 99 -10.13 9.81 6.78
C PHE A 99 -9.62 8.90 5.65
N GLY A 100 -9.24 9.46 4.50
CA GLY A 100 -8.71 8.70 3.37
C GLY A 100 -7.56 7.76 3.74
N PRO A 101 -6.55 8.21 4.52
CA PRO A 101 -5.45 7.36 4.97
C PRO A 101 -5.90 6.13 5.75
N ILE A 102 -6.94 6.27 6.60
CA ILE A 102 -7.53 5.16 7.35
C ILE A 102 -8.06 4.13 6.37
N TYR A 103 -8.93 4.54 5.44
CA TYR A 103 -9.53 3.63 4.46
C TYR A 103 -8.48 2.95 3.58
N LEU A 104 -7.45 3.66 3.13
CA LEU A 104 -6.37 3.08 2.34
C LEU A 104 -5.60 1.99 3.12
N ALA A 105 -5.25 2.28 4.38
CA ALA A 105 -4.61 1.31 5.26
C ALA A 105 -5.51 0.10 5.53
N THR A 106 -6.82 0.33 5.73
CA THR A 106 -7.80 -0.74 5.91
C THR A 106 -7.92 -1.63 4.69
N ALA A 107 -7.99 -1.06 3.49
CA ALA A 107 -8.06 -1.83 2.25
C ALA A 107 -6.81 -2.69 2.04
N LEU A 108 -5.63 -2.16 2.36
CA LEU A 108 -4.39 -2.93 2.30
C LEU A 108 -4.37 -4.05 3.35
N ALA A 109 -4.78 -3.77 4.59
CA ALA A 109 -4.89 -4.79 5.64
C ALA A 109 -5.84 -5.93 5.22
N GLN A 110 -6.99 -5.60 4.61
CA GLN A 110 -7.94 -6.57 4.10
C GLN A 110 -7.34 -7.44 2.99
N LYS A 111 -6.66 -6.83 2.00
CA LYS A 111 -6.00 -7.57 0.92
C LYS A 111 -4.87 -8.48 1.43
N LEU A 112 -4.18 -8.07 2.49
CA LEU A 112 -3.14 -8.84 3.14
C LEU A 112 -3.68 -9.90 4.12
N LYS A 113 -4.98 -9.85 4.41
CA LYS A 113 -5.66 -10.72 5.39
C LYS A 113 -5.04 -10.64 6.79
N LEU A 114 -4.68 -9.43 7.21
CA LEU A 114 -4.07 -9.22 8.53
C LEU A 114 -5.06 -9.54 9.65
N SER A 115 -4.55 -9.95 10.82
CA SER A 115 -5.40 -10.06 12.00
C SER A 115 -5.96 -8.69 12.42
N LYS A 116 -7.04 -8.66 13.21
CA LYS A 116 -7.60 -7.42 13.75
C LYS A 116 -6.52 -6.56 14.45
N LYS A 117 -5.70 -7.21 15.30
CA LYS A 117 -4.59 -6.57 16.01
C LYS A 117 -3.58 -5.91 15.06
N LEU A 118 -3.09 -6.65 14.07
CA LEU A 118 -2.09 -6.13 13.13
C LEU A 118 -2.67 -5.09 12.16
N SER A 119 -3.97 -5.20 11.84
CA SER A 119 -4.68 -4.18 11.09
C SER A 119 -4.76 -2.87 11.86
N HIS A 120 -5.12 -2.93 13.15
CA HIS A 120 -5.13 -1.77 14.03
C HIS A 120 -3.74 -1.12 14.13
N ILE A 121 -2.69 -1.92 14.39
CA ILE A 121 -1.30 -1.44 14.41
C ILE A 121 -0.92 -0.74 13.10
N LEU A 122 -1.23 -1.34 11.95
CA LEU A 122 -0.91 -0.77 10.63
C LEU A 122 -1.61 0.58 10.41
N ILE A 123 -2.91 0.64 10.70
CA ILE A 123 -3.71 1.84 10.49
C ILE A 123 -3.23 2.96 11.43
N THR A 124 -3.07 2.67 12.73
CA THR A 124 -2.56 3.62 13.73
C THR A 124 -1.17 4.12 13.34
N ALA A 125 -0.23 3.24 12.99
CA ALA A 125 1.11 3.65 12.60
C ALA A 125 1.07 4.62 11.40
N PHE A 126 0.24 4.31 10.40
CA PHE A 126 0.14 5.10 9.19
C PHE A 126 -0.47 6.49 9.46
N ILE A 127 -1.56 6.60 10.21
CA ILE A 127 -2.12 7.92 10.54
C ILE A 127 -1.18 8.76 11.39
N THR A 128 -0.46 8.13 12.34
CA THR A 128 0.51 8.83 13.19
C THR A 128 1.70 9.34 12.38
N SER A 129 2.17 8.60 11.37
CA SER A 129 3.27 9.08 10.52
C SER A 129 2.88 10.25 9.61
N LEU A 130 1.59 10.48 9.40
CA LEU A 130 1.06 11.63 8.65
C LEU A 130 0.74 12.84 9.54
N ASN A 131 0.61 12.64 10.85
CA ASN A 131 0.27 13.68 11.81
C ASN A 131 1.15 13.58 13.06
N HIS A 132 2.23 14.36 13.08
CA HIS A 132 3.20 14.37 14.17
C HIS A 132 2.59 14.67 15.55
N ASN A 133 1.44 15.35 15.63
CA ASN A 133 0.77 15.62 16.93
C ASN A 133 0.23 14.34 17.59
N LEU A 134 -0.01 13.28 16.81
CA LEU A 134 -0.43 11.98 17.35
C LEU A 134 0.74 11.19 17.94
N PHE A 135 1.98 11.59 17.68
CA PHE A 135 3.16 10.88 18.17
C PHE A 135 3.23 10.90 19.70
N ASP A 136 2.97 12.07 20.30
CA ASP A 136 2.99 12.27 21.76
C ASP A 136 1.82 11.57 22.49
N SER A 137 0.81 11.12 21.74
CA SER A 137 -0.40 10.49 22.27
C SER A 137 -0.59 9.05 21.77
N LEU A 138 0.47 8.43 21.24
CA LEU A 138 0.40 7.10 20.64
C LEU A 138 -0.11 6.02 21.61
N GLU A 139 0.17 6.19 22.91
CA GLU A 139 -0.29 5.29 23.96
C GLU A 139 -1.81 5.24 24.11
N CYS A 140 -2.53 6.30 23.70
CA CYS A 140 -3.98 6.34 23.71
C CYS A 140 -4.62 5.32 22.76
N PHE A 141 -3.87 4.85 21.75
CA PHE A 141 -4.34 3.90 20.75
C PHE A 141 -4.00 2.43 21.09
N TYR A 142 -3.30 2.18 22.20
CA TYR A 142 -2.99 0.83 22.64
C TYR A 142 -4.25 0.08 23.05
N GLN A 143 -4.40 -1.13 22.52
CA GLN A 143 -5.52 -1.99 22.90
C GLN A 143 -5.14 -2.86 24.11
N LYS A 144 -6.14 -3.23 24.92
CA LYS A 144 -5.95 -3.95 26.19
C LYS A 144 -5.29 -5.32 26.03
N ASP A 145 -5.43 -5.95 24.87
CA ASP A 145 -4.91 -7.27 24.53
C ASP A 145 -3.49 -7.24 23.95
N TRP A 146 -2.87 -6.07 23.83
CA TRP A 146 -1.52 -5.92 23.28
C TRP A 146 -0.45 -6.21 24.32
N ASP A 147 0.56 -6.98 23.90
CA ASP A 147 1.74 -7.23 24.70
C ASP A 147 2.81 -6.13 24.54
N GLU A 148 3.91 -6.25 25.31
CA GLU A 148 5.01 -5.28 25.24
C GLU A 148 5.72 -5.26 23.87
N PHE A 149 5.67 -6.37 23.12
CA PHE A 149 6.26 -6.42 21.79
C PHE A 149 5.41 -5.65 20.80
N ASP A 150 4.08 -5.79 20.84
CA ASP A 150 3.13 -5.05 20.01
C ASP A 150 3.34 -3.54 20.12
N LYS A 151 3.41 -3.03 21.36
CA LYS A 151 3.63 -1.60 21.65
C LYS A 151 4.97 -1.12 21.11
N LYS A 152 6.06 -1.85 21.40
CA LYS A 152 7.41 -1.53 20.90
C LYS A 152 7.47 -1.57 19.38
N PHE A 153 6.76 -2.50 18.76
CA PHE A 153 6.70 -2.59 17.31
C PHE A 153 5.97 -1.39 16.70
N LEU A 154 4.81 -0.99 17.23
CA LEU A 154 4.11 0.22 16.80
C LEU A 154 4.99 1.46 16.94
N ASN A 155 5.60 1.67 18.11
CA ASN A 155 6.51 2.78 18.35
C ASN A 155 7.66 2.79 17.34
N LYS A 156 8.21 1.62 17.02
CA LYS A 156 9.29 1.51 16.05
C LYS A 156 8.85 1.82 14.61
N LEU A 157 7.60 1.52 14.24
CA LEU A 157 7.08 1.82 12.91
C LEU A 157 6.92 3.33 12.66
N VAL A 158 6.53 4.08 13.70
CA VAL A 158 6.30 5.53 13.59
C VAL A 158 7.57 6.37 13.77
N GLU A 159 8.70 5.73 14.05
CA GLU A 159 10.03 6.36 14.02
C GLU A 159 10.53 6.49 12.56
N GLU A 160 11.06 7.66 12.21
CA GLU A 160 11.73 7.84 10.92
C GLU A 160 13.02 7.01 10.83
N PRO A 161 13.40 6.52 9.64
CA PRO A 161 12.77 6.75 8.32
C PRO A 161 11.63 5.78 7.98
N TYR A 162 10.61 6.30 7.28
CA TYR A 162 9.43 5.53 6.85
C TYR A 162 9.58 4.82 5.50
N GLN A 163 10.63 5.14 4.74
CA GLN A 163 10.84 4.57 3.41
C GLN A 163 11.39 3.15 3.48
N ALA A 164 11.08 2.36 2.45
CA ALA A 164 11.74 1.06 2.27
C ALA A 164 13.26 1.23 2.14
N PRO A 165 14.06 0.30 2.70
CA PRO A 165 15.52 0.36 2.60
C PRO A 165 15.98 0.20 1.15
N SER A 166 16.94 1.04 0.74
CA SER A 166 17.60 0.94 -0.57
C SER A 166 18.87 0.10 -0.47
N PHE A 167 18.89 -1.08 -1.09
CA PHE A 167 20.08 -1.93 -1.12
C PHE A 167 20.89 -1.67 -2.39
N LYS A 168 22.18 -1.31 -2.24
CA LYS A 168 23.12 -1.17 -3.36
C LYS A 168 23.63 -2.53 -3.87
N ASP A 169 23.65 -3.53 -3.00
CA ASP A 169 24.08 -4.91 -3.28
C ASP A 169 22.90 -5.89 -3.33
N ARG A 170 23.17 -7.18 -3.54
CA ARG A 170 22.14 -8.23 -3.46
C ARG A 170 21.47 -8.23 -2.09
N GLU A 171 20.17 -7.95 -2.08
CA GLU A 171 19.30 -8.05 -0.91
C GLU A 171 19.42 -9.44 -0.25
N VAL A 172 19.82 -9.48 1.02
CA VAL A 172 19.78 -10.70 1.83
C VAL A 172 18.40 -10.77 2.49
N LYS A 173 17.59 -11.73 2.04
CA LYS A 173 16.25 -11.94 2.59
C LYS A 173 16.33 -12.81 3.83
N VAL A 174 16.30 -12.19 5.01
CA VAL A 174 16.16 -12.89 6.28
C VAL A 174 14.67 -13.00 6.61
N GLN A 175 14.16 -14.23 6.73
CA GLN A 175 12.78 -14.49 7.15
C GLN A 175 12.75 -15.03 8.57
N PHE A 176 12.20 -14.26 9.50
CA PHE A 176 11.94 -14.73 10.85
C PHE A 176 10.55 -15.39 10.89
N LYS A 177 10.52 -16.73 10.88
CA LYS A 177 9.27 -17.51 10.83
C LYS A 177 8.21 -17.06 11.84
N LYS A 178 8.63 -16.69 13.06
CA LYS A 178 7.75 -16.25 14.16
C LYS A 178 7.15 -14.83 13.96
N TYR A 179 7.81 -13.98 13.18
CA TYR A 179 7.43 -12.56 13.02
C TYR A 179 7.11 -12.20 11.57
N THR A 180 6.72 -13.20 10.78
CA THR A 180 6.42 -13.02 9.35
C THR A 180 5.32 -11.97 9.15
N ASP A 181 4.27 -12.01 9.97
CA ASP A 181 3.15 -11.07 9.85
C ASP A 181 3.54 -9.64 10.25
N TYR A 182 4.38 -9.47 11.28
CA TYR A 182 4.93 -8.15 11.64
C TYR A 182 5.85 -7.60 10.55
N SER A 183 6.67 -8.45 9.93
CA SER A 183 7.48 -8.04 8.77
C SER A 183 6.60 -7.63 7.59
N LEU A 184 5.48 -8.32 7.37
CA LEU A 184 4.49 -7.96 6.35
C LEU A 184 3.85 -6.60 6.67
N VAL A 185 3.49 -6.34 7.92
CA VAL A 185 2.95 -5.06 8.39
C VAL A 185 3.95 -3.92 8.18
N ALA A 186 5.23 -4.12 8.48
CA ALA A 186 6.26 -3.11 8.23
C ALA A 186 6.38 -2.75 6.74
N LYS A 187 6.32 -3.74 5.85
CA LYS A 187 6.31 -3.50 4.40
C LYS A 187 5.03 -2.80 3.94
N ALA A 188 3.89 -3.19 4.50
CA ALA A 188 2.61 -2.55 4.23
C ALA A 188 2.62 -1.08 4.64
N PHE A 189 3.17 -0.77 5.81
CA PHE A 189 3.35 0.60 6.29
C PHE A 189 4.23 1.43 5.33
N GLN A 190 5.37 0.88 4.91
CA GLN A 190 6.27 1.54 3.95
C GLN A 190 5.58 1.77 2.59
N ASP A 191 4.82 0.78 2.11
CA ASP A 191 4.06 0.90 0.85
C ASP A 191 2.91 1.91 0.98
N LEU A 192 2.20 1.98 2.11
CA LEU A 192 1.17 3.01 2.36
C LEU A 192 1.77 4.41 2.37
N TYR A 193 2.91 4.58 3.05
CA TYR A 193 3.63 5.85 3.04
C TYR A 193 4.09 6.25 1.63
N GLN A 194 4.46 5.29 0.79
CA GLN A 194 4.75 5.52 -0.62
C GLN A 194 3.49 5.85 -1.43
N LEU A 195 2.38 5.13 -1.24
CA LEU A 195 1.10 5.36 -1.90
C LEU A 195 0.50 6.73 -1.53
N ASN A 196 0.71 7.22 -0.32
CA ASN A 196 0.27 8.55 0.09
C ASN A 196 0.89 9.67 -0.76
N LYS A 197 2.04 9.40 -1.39
CA LYS A 197 2.78 10.34 -2.24
C LYS A 197 2.44 10.20 -3.71
N ILE A 198 1.39 9.45 -4.08
CA ILE A 198 1.11 9.09 -5.47
C ILE A 198 0.88 10.29 -6.40
N HIS A 199 0.49 11.44 -5.84
CA HIS A 199 0.36 12.70 -6.58
C HIS A 199 1.69 13.47 -6.69
N GLU A 200 2.70 13.15 -5.89
CA GLU A 200 4.01 13.78 -5.91
C GLU A 200 4.91 13.28 -7.05
N ILE A 201 5.81 14.16 -7.52
CA ILE A 201 6.80 13.85 -8.57
C ILE A 201 7.77 12.74 -8.14
N LYS A 202 7.99 12.57 -6.83
CA LYS A 202 8.94 11.61 -6.25
C LYS A 202 8.38 10.18 -6.17
N PHE A 203 7.10 9.96 -6.50
CA PHE A 203 6.53 8.62 -6.49
C PHE A 203 7.16 7.73 -7.57
N SER A 204 7.40 6.45 -7.23
CA SER A 204 7.78 5.40 -8.18
C SER A 204 7.06 4.10 -7.85
N LEU A 205 6.60 3.40 -8.88
CA LEU A 205 6.01 2.06 -8.78
C LEU A 205 7.05 1.01 -8.36
N ALA A 206 8.33 1.27 -8.60
CA ALA A 206 9.41 0.36 -8.21
C ALA A 206 9.61 0.31 -6.67
N ASN A 207 9.15 1.33 -5.95
CA ASN A 207 9.28 1.42 -4.50
C ASN A 207 8.19 0.64 -3.74
N LEU A 208 7.13 0.18 -4.43
CA LEU A 208 6.11 -0.68 -3.83
C LEU A 208 6.62 -2.12 -3.74
N GLN A 209 6.59 -2.68 -2.54
CA GLN A 209 7.15 -3.98 -2.22
C GLN A 209 6.12 -5.11 -2.34
N LEU A 210 4.86 -4.85 -1.99
CA LEU A 210 3.80 -5.85 -1.92
C LEU A 210 2.93 -5.82 -3.18
N LYS A 211 2.55 -7.00 -3.68
CA LYS A 211 1.64 -7.14 -4.82
C LYS A 211 0.30 -6.43 -4.54
N GLN A 212 -0.21 -6.55 -3.33
CA GLN A 212 -1.48 -5.99 -2.87
C GLN A 212 -1.47 -4.46 -2.93
N SER A 213 -0.32 -3.81 -2.74
CA SER A 213 -0.19 -2.36 -2.82
C SER A 213 -0.42 -1.84 -4.24
N PHE A 214 -0.01 -2.61 -5.27
CA PHE A 214 -0.28 -2.26 -6.67
C PHE A 214 -1.77 -2.32 -7.01
N GLU A 215 -2.56 -3.11 -6.27
CA GLU A 215 -4.01 -3.22 -6.46
C GLU A 215 -4.77 -2.01 -5.88
N LEU A 216 -4.11 -1.15 -5.11
CA LEU A 216 -4.69 0.04 -4.47
C LEU A 216 -4.28 1.36 -5.13
N ILE A 217 -3.58 1.32 -6.27
CA ILE A 217 -3.13 2.54 -6.97
C ILE A 217 -4.32 3.43 -7.33
N GLN A 218 -5.38 2.86 -7.91
CA GLN A 218 -6.59 3.64 -8.24
C GLN A 218 -7.30 4.19 -6.99
N MET A 219 -7.35 3.43 -5.89
CA MET A 219 -7.88 3.93 -4.62
C MET A 219 -7.08 5.14 -4.14
N ALA A 220 -5.75 5.03 -4.06
CA ALA A 220 -4.86 6.10 -3.64
C ALA A 220 -5.00 7.36 -4.52
N LEU A 221 -5.09 7.20 -5.85
CA LEU A 221 -5.30 8.31 -6.79
C LEU A 221 -6.64 9.04 -6.62
N LYS A 222 -7.65 8.36 -6.07
CA LYS A 222 -9.00 8.91 -5.93
C LYS A 222 -9.24 9.51 -4.54
N MET A 223 -8.38 9.24 -3.55
CA MET A 223 -8.59 9.68 -2.17
C MET A 223 -8.89 11.18 -2.05
N ASP A 224 -8.10 12.02 -2.73
CA ASP A 224 -8.28 13.48 -2.76
C ASP A 224 -9.63 13.95 -3.34
N ASN A 225 -10.35 13.11 -4.07
CA ASN A 225 -11.66 13.45 -4.63
C ASN A 225 -12.82 13.14 -3.66
N PHE A 226 -12.59 12.27 -2.67
CA PHE A 226 -13.63 11.83 -1.74
C PHE A 226 -13.64 12.59 -0.41
N PHE A 227 -12.49 13.08 0.05
CA PHE A 227 -12.34 13.65 1.40
C PHE A 227 -11.89 15.13 1.41
N LYS A 228 -12.23 15.87 0.35
CA LYS A 228 -12.00 17.33 0.24
C LYS A 228 -12.87 18.17 1.16
#